data_AF-A0A2D9TCH2-F1
#
_entry.id   AF-A0A2D9TCH2-F1
#
_cell.length_a   1.000
_cell.length_b   1.000
_cell.length_c   1.000
_cell.angle_alpha   90.00
_cell.angle_beta   90.00
_cell.angle_gamma   90.00
#
_symmetry.space_group_name_H-M   'P 1'
#
loop_
_entity.id
_entity.type
_entity.pdbx_description
1 polymer ?
#
loop_
_entity_poly.entity_id
_entity_poly.type
_entity_poly.pdbx_seq_one_letter_code
_entity_poly.pdbx_strand_id
1 'polypeptide(L)'
;MTRWFAGVVVAVTLLAAPGAAQDSARRWREGRAAERRGDPAAAIAEYRALIDGDPTGRLATRARRRLEVLEEPVGREREALGALLEARQDPSRERIQALEGALEGYPAGEVRREARNLVASRWLALGEPERAAAGYRRLLAEGGMTDLQAERGRAGLARSLAAAGDPAGAMRVLEEAGDGGALLDTLAAERRARVGRGLSVAVLALFLVLLAWRTRFRVLDGLTRRGASLAAWTLLVPLAIATAYDAEALDTFALLATSSAPVLLGAAAWGRHARNRRERWLGAATAVAAQVAVAYLVLVERGAILGVGW
;
A
#
# COMPACT_ATOMS: atom_id res chain seq x y z
N MET A 1 -7.42 -0.21 65.17
CA MET A 1 -6.14 0.39 64.73
C MET A 1 -5.47 -0.34 63.56
N THR A 2 -6.12 -1.28 62.87
CA THR A 2 -5.49 -2.17 61.86
C THR A 2 -5.75 -1.78 60.40
N ARG A 3 -6.56 -0.76 60.11
CA ARG A 3 -6.92 -0.36 58.73
C ARG A 3 -6.00 0.67 58.06
N TRP A 4 -5.09 1.30 58.82
CA TRP A 4 -4.16 2.30 58.28
C TRP A 4 -2.84 1.71 57.74
N PHE A 5 -2.45 0.51 58.18
CA PHE A 5 -1.22 -0.12 57.70
C PHE A 5 -1.34 -0.73 56.29
N ALA A 6 -2.55 -1.11 55.85
CA ALA A 6 -2.78 -1.65 54.50
C ALA A 6 -2.61 -0.59 53.40
N GLY A 7 -2.87 0.70 53.70
CA GLY A 7 -2.74 1.78 52.73
C GLY A 7 -1.29 2.18 52.43
N VAL A 8 -0.39 2.05 53.41
CA VAL A 8 1.02 2.46 53.27
C VAL A 8 1.83 1.43 52.47
N VAL A 9 1.54 0.13 52.62
CA VAL A 9 2.28 -0.93 51.90
C VAL A 9 1.96 -0.95 50.40
N VAL A 10 0.74 -0.57 49.98
CA VAL A 10 0.35 -0.44 48.57
C VAL A 10 0.90 0.84 47.93
N ALA A 11 1.02 1.94 48.69
CA ALA A 11 1.58 3.19 48.18
C ALA A 11 3.10 3.12 47.96
N VAL A 12 3.83 2.37 48.78
CA VAL A 12 5.30 2.24 48.65
C VAL A 12 5.70 1.30 47.50
N THR A 13 4.85 0.33 47.12
CA THR A 13 5.15 -0.56 45.97
C THR A 13 5.01 0.12 44.61
N LEU A 14 4.28 1.23 44.51
CA LEU A 14 4.08 1.98 43.26
C LEU A 14 5.21 2.96 42.92
N LEU A 15 6.03 3.38 43.90
CA LEU A 15 7.09 4.37 43.69
C LEU A 15 8.46 3.76 43.33
N ALA A 16 8.68 2.46 43.54
CA ALA A 16 9.95 1.79 43.24
C ALA A 16 10.04 1.16 41.83
N ALA A 17 8.95 1.15 41.05
CA ALA A 17 8.86 0.40 39.80
C ALA A 17 9.39 1.07 38.50
N PRO A 18 9.62 2.40 38.37
CA PRO A 18 10.04 2.95 37.07
C PRO A 18 11.49 2.60 36.70
N GLY A 19 12.36 2.38 37.69
CA GLY A 19 13.79 2.10 37.45
C GLY A 19 14.05 0.76 36.76
N ALA A 20 13.40 -0.32 37.22
CA ALA A 20 13.60 -1.66 36.67
C ALA A 20 13.12 -1.78 35.21
N ALA A 21 11.98 -1.16 34.88
CA ALA A 21 11.46 -1.15 33.51
C ALA A 21 12.38 -0.34 32.55
N GLN A 22 12.93 0.78 33.03
CA GLN A 22 13.88 1.58 32.25
C GLN A 22 15.23 0.86 32.04
N ASP A 23 15.75 0.19 33.07
CA ASP A 23 16.99 -0.60 32.97
C ASP A 23 16.82 -1.78 32.01
N SER A 24 15.69 -2.49 32.10
CA SER A 24 15.35 -3.59 31.18
C SER A 24 15.27 -3.11 29.72
N ALA A 25 14.62 -1.97 29.48
CA ALA A 25 14.57 -1.38 28.15
C ALA A 25 15.96 -0.91 27.66
N ARG A 26 16.82 -0.42 28.56
CA ARG A 26 18.21 -0.03 28.23
C ARG A 26 19.03 -1.24 27.81
N ARG A 27 19.09 -2.29 28.64
CA ARG A 27 19.84 -3.53 28.34
C ARG A 27 19.35 -4.19 27.05
N TRP A 28 18.03 -4.21 26.82
CA TRP A 28 17.48 -4.68 25.54
C TRP A 28 18.02 -3.88 24.34
N ARG A 29 18.06 -2.55 24.44
CA ARG A 29 18.60 -1.69 23.37
C ARG A 29 20.10 -1.91 23.18
N GLU A 30 20.85 -2.09 24.25
CA GLU A 30 22.30 -2.33 24.25
C GLU A 30 22.63 -3.69 23.61
N GLY A 31 21.95 -4.77 24.00
CA GLY A 31 22.09 -6.09 23.37
C GLY A 31 21.76 -6.06 21.87
N ARG A 32 20.67 -5.37 21.48
CA ARG A 32 20.33 -5.17 20.06
C ARG A 32 21.36 -4.31 19.32
N ALA A 33 22.00 -3.37 19.99
CA ALA A 33 23.06 -2.56 19.41
C ALA A 33 24.33 -3.38 19.19
N ALA A 34 24.70 -4.25 20.13
CA ALA A 34 25.81 -5.19 19.99
C ALA A 34 25.60 -6.17 18.83
N GLU A 35 24.40 -6.76 18.69
CA GLU A 35 24.05 -7.58 17.51
C GLU A 35 24.24 -6.82 16.20
N ARG A 36 23.79 -5.57 16.13
CA ARG A 36 23.94 -4.73 14.92
C ARG A 36 25.40 -4.42 14.58
N ARG A 37 26.30 -4.47 15.56
CA ARG A 37 27.74 -4.30 15.38
C ARG A 37 28.46 -5.62 15.05
N GLY A 38 27.75 -6.75 15.00
CA GLY A 38 28.37 -8.06 14.79
C GLY A 38 29.13 -8.59 16.02
N ASP A 39 28.81 -8.11 17.22
CA ASP A 39 29.44 -8.55 18.48
C ASP A 39 28.46 -9.45 19.28
N PRO A 40 28.41 -10.77 18.98
CA PRO A 40 27.50 -11.69 19.65
C PRO A 40 27.86 -11.89 21.13
N ALA A 41 29.14 -11.76 21.50
CA ALA A 41 29.58 -11.93 22.88
C ALA A 41 29.02 -10.81 23.77
N ALA A 42 29.13 -9.55 23.33
CA ALA A 42 28.53 -8.43 24.03
C ALA A 42 27.00 -8.51 24.03
N ALA A 43 26.38 -8.96 22.93
CA ALA A 43 24.93 -9.13 22.87
C ALA A 43 24.42 -10.18 23.88
N ILE A 44 25.10 -11.33 23.97
CA ILE A 44 24.79 -12.39 24.95
C ILE A 44 24.90 -11.86 26.38
N ALA A 45 25.96 -11.12 26.69
CA ALA A 45 26.16 -10.53 28.01
C ALA A 45 24.99 -9.61 28.41
N GLU A 46 24.58 -8.70 27.52
CA GLU A 46 23.45 -7.80 27.77
C GLU A 46 22.11 -8.53 27.93
N TYR A 47 21.87 -9.59 27.15
CA TYR A 47 20.64 -10.37 27.26
C TYR A 47 20.56 -11.20 28.53
N ARG A 48 21.66 -11.81 28.98
CA ARG A 48 21.72 -12.50 30.27
C ARG A 48 21.48 -11.51 31.40
N ALA A 49 22.17 -10.37 31.35
CA ALA A 49 22.02 -9.30 32.32
C ALA A 49 20.58 -8.74 32.37
N LEU A 50 19.87 -8.69 31.24
CA LEU A 50 18.45 -8.35 31.16
C LEU A 50 17.54 -9.40 31.81
N ILE A 51 17.79 -10.68 31.54
CA ILE A 51 17.01 -11.81 32.09
C ILE A 51 17.18 -11.90 33.61
N ASP A 52 18.39 -11.67 34.11
CA ASP A 52 18.66 -11.71 35.55
C ASP A 52 17.98 -10.56 36.31
N GLY A 53 17.84 -9.39 35.68
CA GLY A 53 17.21 -8.21 36.29
C GLY A 53 15.68 -8.23 36.29
N ASP A 54 15.04 -8.85 35.28
CA ASP A 54 13.58 -8.95 35.15
C ASP A 54 13.18 -10.28 34.47
N PRO A 55 13.24 -11.42 35.19
CA PRO A 55 13.11 -12.74 34.56
C PRO A 55 11.71 -13.03 33.97
N THR A 56 10.66 -12.38 34.47
CA THR A 56 9.28 -12.60 33.98
C THR A 56 8.83 -11.53 32.99
N GLY A 57 9.64 -10.49 32.78
CA GLY A 57 9.38 -9.41 31.85
C GLY A 57 9.23 -9.86 30.39
N ARG A 58 8.39 -9.14 29.64
CA ARG A 58 8.19 -9.39 28.20
C ARG A 58 9.51 -9.31 27.41
N LEU A 59 10.42 -8.41 27.83
CA LEU A 59 11.73 -8.26 27.20
C LEU A 59 12.67 -9.42 27.53
N ALA A 60 12.65 -9.96 28.75
CA ALA A 60 13.41 -11.15 29.10
C ALA A 60 12.95 -12.38 28.30
N THR A 61 11.65 -12.57 28.10
CA THR A 61 11.14 -13.64 27.22
C THR A 61 11.66 -13.51 25.79
N ARG A 62 11.76 -12.28 25.25
CA ARG A 62 12.37 -12.05 23.93
C ARG A 62 13.88 -12.28 23.95
N ALA A 63 14.55 -11.88 25.02
CA ALA A 63 15.98 -12.06 25.20
C ALA A 63 16.36 -13.54 25.28
N ARG A 64 15.58 -14.37 25.99
CA ARG A 64 15.78 -15.84 26.04
C ARG A 64 15.75 -16.47 24.65
N ARG A 65 14.70 -16.19 23.88
CA ARG A 65 14.62 -16.65 22.48
C ARG A 65 15.82 -16.19 21.66
N ARG A 66 16.30 -14.97 21.91
CA ARG A 66 17.47 -14.46 21.19
C ARG A 66 18.77 -15.12 21.65
N LEU A 67 18.91 -15.44 22.92
CA LEU A 67 20.04 -16.20 23.46
C LEU A 67 20.09 -17.61 22.89
N GLU A 68 18.95 -18.31 22.77
CA GLU A 68 18.89 -19.62 22.10
C GLU A 68 19.54 -19.54 20.72
N VAL A 69 19.14 -18.56 19.90
CA VAL A 69 19.73 -18.34 18.57
C VAL A 69 21.22 -17.96 18.59
N LEU A 70 21.71 -17.29 19.63
CA LEU A 70 23.09 -16.80 19.72
C LEU A 70 24.06 -17.80 20.37
N GLU A 71 23.57 -18.64 21.28
CA GLU A 71 24.37 -19.59 22.08
C GLU A 71 24.42 -20.99 21.45
N GLU A 72 23.39 -21.38 20.70
CA GLU A 72 23.28 -22.68 20.03
C GLU A 72 24.20 -22.90 18.80
N PRO A 73 24.64 -21.88 18.02
CA PRO A 73 25.36 -22.16 16.78
C PRO A 73 26.78 -22.69 16.97
N VAL A 74 27.01 -23.95 16.58
CA VAL A 74 28.33 -24.55 16.39
C VAL A 74 28.57 -24.87 14.91
N GLY A 75 29.78 -24.64 14.42
CA GLY A 75 30.14 -24.89 13.02
C GLY A 75 29.39 -23.99 12.03
N ARG A 76 28.71 -24.58 11.03
CA ARG A 76 28.12 -23.85 9.89
C ARG A 76 27.01 -22.88 10.29
N GLU A 77 26.28 -23.13 11.38
CA GLU A 77 25.24 -22.19 11.84
C GLU A 77 25.84 -20.87 12.32
N ARG A 78 27.05 -20.92 12.91
CA ARG A 78 27.77 -19.73 13.36
C ARG A 78 28.26 -18.90 12.18
N GLU A 79 28.73 -19.55 11.12
CA GLU A 79 29.09 -18.90 9.86
C GLU A 79 27.87 -18.23 9.22
N ALA A 80 26.73 -18.94 9.18
CA ALA A 80 25.47 -18.41 8.67
C ALA A 80 24.98 -17.18 9.45
N LEU A 81 25.08 -17.23 10.78
CA LEU A 81 24.75 -16.11 11.66
C LEU A 81 25.70 -14.92 11.43
N GLY A 82 27.01 -15.18 11.32
CA GLY A 82 28.00 -14.15 11.01
C GLY A 82 27.68 -13.41 9.70
N ALA A 83 27.49 -14.15 8.61
CA ALA A 83 27.13 -13.58 7.31
C ALA A 83 25.79 -12.82 7.35
N LEU A 84 24.80 -13.31 8.10
CA LEU A 84 23.53 -12.59 8.33
C LEU A 84 23.76 -11.24 9.04
N LEU A 85 24.56 -11.23 10.11
CA LEU A 85 24.85 -10.00 10.87
C LEU A 85 25.64 -9.00 10.03
N GLU A 86 26.64 -9.46 9.26
CA GLU A 86 27.38 -8.62 8.33
C GLU A 86 26.46 -7.98 7.27
N ALA A 87 25.58 -8.75 6.64
CA ALA A 87 24.62 -8.23 5.65
C ALA A 87 23.57 -7.28 6.25
N ARG A 88 23.31 -7.36 7.56
CA ARG A 88 22.47 -6.37 8.26
C ARG A 88 23.21 -5.04 8.43
N GLN A 89 24.51 -5.09 8.69
CA GLN A 89 25.36 -3.93 8.90
C GLN A 89 25.69 -3.22 7.58
N ASP A 90 26.05 -4.00 6.55
CA ASP A 90 26.27 -3.54 5.18
C ASP A 90 25.23 -4.16 4.23
N PRO A 91 24.09 -3.49 4.00
CA PRO A 91 23.05 -3.98 3.11
C PRO A 91 23.33 -3.66 1.62
N SER A 92 24.61 -3.62 1.21
CA SER A 92 25.00 -3.43 -0.19
C SER A 92 24.48 -4.57 -1.09
N ARG A 93 24.30 -4.28 -2.38
CA ARG A 93 23.80 -5.25 -3.37
C ARG A 93 24.68 -6.50 -3.39
N GLU A 94 26.00 -6.31 -3.35
CA GLU A 94 27.01 -7.36 -3.34
C GLU A 94 26.88 -8.26 -2.10
N ARG A 95 26.70 -7.66 -0.91
CA ARG A 95 26.55 -8.43 0.34
C ARG A 95 25.25 -9.24 0.36
N ILE A 96 24.15 -8.65 -0.11
CA ILE A 96 22.86 -9.34 -0.20
C ILE A 96 22.92 -10.48 -1.22
N GLN A 97 23.58 -10.29 -2.35
CA GLN A 97 23.79 -11.34 -3.35
C GLN A 97 24.67 -12.48 -2.82
N ALA A 98 25.76 -12.16 -2.10
CA ALA A 98 26.60 -13.16 -1.47
C ALA A 98 25.83 -13.97 -0.42
N LEU A 99 25.04 -13.31 0.42
CA LEU A 99 24.18 -13.97 1.39
C LEU A 99 23.14 -14.87 0.71
N GLU A 100 22.48 -14.39 -0.35
CA GLU A 100 21.51 -15.17 -1.13
C GLU A 100 22.13 -16.44 -1.71
N GLY A 101 23.35 -16.36 -2.26
CA GLY A 101 24.07 -17.52 -2.79
C GLY A 101 24.43 -18.55 -1.73
N ALA A 102 24.67 -18.12 -0.49
CA ALA A 102 25.01 -19.00 0.63
C ALA A 102 23.79 -19.67 1.29
N LEU A 103 22.57 -19.12 1.12
CA LEU A 103 21.36 -19.55 1.84
C LEU A 103 21.06 -21.05 1.72
N GLU A 104 21.28 -21.66 0.55
CA GLU A 104 20.97 -23.07 0.33
C GLU A 104 21.95 -24.01 1.06
N GLY A 105 23.14 -23.52 1.42
CA GLY A 105 24.10 -24.25 2.25
C GLY A 105 23.83 -24.13 3.76
N TYR A 106 22.95 -23.22 4.17
CA TYR A 106 22.65 -23.01 5.59
C TYR A 106 21.75 -24.12 6.15
N PRO A 107 22.00 -24.58 7.39
CA PRO A 107 21.11 -25.48 8.09
C PRO A 107 19.69 -24.90 8.20
N ALA A 108 18.69 -25.78 8.17
CA ALA A 108 17.30 -25.38 8.37
C ALA A 108 17.11 -24.86 9.79
N GLY A 109 16.49 -23.69 9.95
CA GLY A 109 16.34 -23.10 11.27
C GLY A 109 16.02 -21.62 11.24
N GLU A 110 16.06 -20.99 12.41
CA GLU A 110 15.72 -19.57 12.57
C GLU A 110 16.69 -18.66 11.82
N VAL A 111 17.99 -18.95 11.85
CA VAL A 111 19.01 -18.16 11.14
C VAL A 111 18.76 -18.13 9.63
N ARG A 112 18.47 -19.29 9.01
CA ARG A 112 18.18 -19.35 7.57
C ARG A 112 16.90 -18.62 7.21
N ARG A 113 15.84 -18.75 8.02
CA ARG A 113 14.58 -18.00 7.82
C ARG A 113 14.80 -16.49 7.97
N GLU A 114 15.53 -16.05 8.99
CA GLU A 114 15.87 -14.63 9.16
C GLU A 114 16.70 -14.09 7.99
N ALA A 115 17.65 -14.88 7.48
CA ALA A 115 18.46 -14.52 6.34
C ALA A 115 17.64 -14.45 5.04
N ARG A 116 16.74 -15.41 4.78
CA ARG A 116 15.79 -15.35 3.66
C ARG A 116 14.90 -14.12 3.73
N ASN A 117 14.33 -13.82 4.89
CA ASN A 117 13.52 -12.62 5.09
C ASN A 117 14.32 -11.33 4.86
N LEU A 118 15.56 -11.26 5.36
CA LEU A 118 16.45 -10.12 5.12
C LEU A 118 16.71 -9.96 3.61
N VAL A 119 17.17 -11.01 2.93
CA VAL A 119 17.46 -10.98 1.49
C VAL A 119 16.24 -10.51 0.69
N ALA A 120 15.07 -11.10 0.93
CA ALA A 120 13.84 -10.72 0.24
C ALA A 120 13.48 -9.24 0.48
N SER A 121 13.53 -8.77 1.74
CA SER A 121 13.24 -7.37 2.08
C SER A 121 14.23 -6.39 1.45
N ARG A 122 15.51 -6.78 1.30
CA ARG A 122 16.55 -5.93 0.72
C ARG A 122 16.47 -5.87 -0.79
N TRP A 123 16.12 -6.97 -1.47
CA TRP A 123 15.82 -6.92 -2.89
C TRP A 123 14.68 -5.97 -3.22
N LEU A 124 13.63 -5.96 -2.39
CA LEU A 124 12.53 -5.01 -2.57
C LEU A 124 13.01 -3.56 -2.42
N ALA A 125 13.83 -3.27 -1.40
CA ALA A 125 14.39 -1.93 -1.19
C ALA A 125 15.36 -1.49 -2.30
N LEU A 126 16.01 -2.43 -2.99
CA LEU A 126 16.91 -2.18 -4.13
C LEU A 126 16.17 -2.07 -5.48
N GLY A 127 14.83 -2.11 -5.48
CA GLY A 127 14.03 -2.02 -6.70
C GLY A 127 13.99 -3.29 -7.53
N GLU A 128 14.19 -4.46 -6.91
CA GLU A 128 14.18 -5.78 -7.56
C GLU A 128 12.98 -6.62 -7.04
N PRO A 129 11.73 -6.20 -7.31
CA PRO A 129 10.54 -6.75 -6.67
C PRO A 129 10.26 -8.22 -7.03
N GLU A 130 10.64 -8.68 -8.23
CA GLU A 130 10.49 -10.08 -8.64
C GLU A 130 11.39 -11.01 -7.82
N ARG A 131 12.64 -10.58 -7.56
CA ARG A 131 13.58 -11.32 -6.69
C ARG A 131 13.08 -11.34 -5.25
N ALA A 132 12.56 -10.21 -4.77
CA ALA A 132 11.95 -10.13 -3.44
C ALA A 132 10.76 -11.09 -3.30
N ALA A 133 9.86 -11.12 -4.30
CA ALA A 133 8.72 -12.02 -4.33
C ALA A 133 9.15 -13.49 -4.34
N ALA A 134 10.17 -13.85 -5.14
CA ALA A 134 10.74 -15.20 -5.13
C ALA A 134 11.32 -15.57 -3.75
N GLY A 135 12.04 -14.65 -3.11
CA GLY A 135 12.58 -14.84 -1.76
C GLY A 135 11.49 -15.07 -0.71
N TYR A 136 10.43 -14.25 -0.72
CA TYR A 136 9.30 -14.43 0.21
C TYR A 136 8.52 -15.73 -0.03
N ARG A 137 8.35 -16.18 -1.28
CA ARG A 137 7.74 -17.50 -1.57
C ARG A 137 8.58 -18.63 -0.99
N ARG A 138 9.90 -18.60 -1.15
CA ARG A 138 10.81 -19.61 -0.57
C ARG A 138 10.78 -19.59 0.96
N LEU A 139 10.74 -18.40 1.57
CA LEU A 139 10.58 -18.25 3.01
C LEU A 139 9.28 -18.91 3.50
N LEU A 140 8.15 -18.62 2.85
CA LEU A 140 6.85 -19.17 3.22
C LEU A 140 6.77 -20.69 3.04
N ALA A 141 7.45 -21.23 2.03
CA ALA A 141 7.52 -22.67 1.76
C ALA A 141 8.37 -23.46 2.78
N GLU A 142 9.28 -22.80 3.51
CA GLU A 142 10.17 -23.48 4.47
C GLU A 142 9.46 -24.00 5.72
N GLY A 143 8.31 -23.41 6.09
CA GLY A 143 7.57 -23.77 7.30
C GLY A 143 8.31 -23.43 8.59
N GLY A 144 7.80 -23.93 9.73
CA GLY A 144 8.41 -23.71 11.05
C GLY A 144 8.43 -22.24 11.51
N MET A 145 7.57 -21.39 10.94
CA MET A 145 7.40 -19.99 11.33
C MET A 145 6.29 -19.85 12.36
N THR A 146 6.43 -18.87 13.24
CA THR A 146 5.30 -18.35 14.03
C THR A 146 4.27 -17.67 13.13
N ASP A 147 3.02 -17.57 13.57
CA ASP A 147 1.95 -16.89 12.82
C ASP A 147 2.36 -15.47 12.42
N LEU A 148 2.96 -14.73 13.34
CA LEU A 148 3.47 -13.37 13.09
C LEU A 148 4.57 -13.33 12.02
N GLN A 149 5.45 -14.34 11.97
CA GLN A 149 6.48 -14.42 10.92
C GLN A 149 5.85 -14.75 9.56
N ALA A 150 4.87 -15.67 9.52
CA ALA A 150 4.14 -16.00 8.31
C ALA A 150 3.35 -14.80 7.78
N GLU A 151 2.66 -14.06 8.66
CA GLU A 151 1.96 -12.81 8.35
C GLU A 151 2.91 -11.78 7.73
N ARG A 152 4.06 -11.51 8.37
CA ARG A 152 5.09 -10.61 7.83
C ARG A 152 5.62 -11.08 6.47
N GLY A 153 5.82 -12.39 6.30
CA GLY A 153 6.23 -12.99 5.03
C GLY A 153 5.20 -12.76 3.92
N ARG A 154 3.91 -12.97 4.21
CA ARG A 154 2.80 -12.72 3.26
C ARG A 154 2.67 -11.23 2.92
N ALA A 155 2.76 -10.34 3.91
CA ALA A 155 2.76 -8.90 3.67
C ALA A 155 3.99 -8.44 2.84
N GLY A 156 5.15 -9.05 3.06
CA GLY A 156 6.34 -8.86 2.23
C GLY A 156 6.13 -9.31 0.78
N LEU A 157 5.56 -10.51 0.59
CA LEU A 157 5.21 -11.06 -0.72
C LEU A 157 4.21 -10.16 -1.45
N ALA A 158 3.13 -9.75 -0.79
CA ALA A 158 2.11 -8.89 -1.38
C ALA A 158 2.69 -7.55 -1.85
N ARG A 159 3.52 -6.90 -1.03
CA ARG A 159 4.23 -5.67 -1.44
C ARG A 159 5.14 -5.88 -2.63
N SER A 160 5.86 -7.00 -2.66
CA SER A 160 6.74 -7.35 -3.78
C SER A 160 5.96 -7.59 -5.07
N LEU A 161 4.82 -8.28 -5.01
CA LEU A 161 3.93 -8.49 -6.16
C LEU A 161 3.35 -7.18 -6.69
N ALA A 162 2.87 -6.31 -5.79
CA ALA A 162 2.34 -5.01 -6.18
C ALA A 162 3.42 -4.15 -6.87
N ALA A 163 4.64 -4.13 -6.33
CA ALA A 163 5.78 -3.42 -6.90
C ALA A 163 6.23 -3.99 -8.26
N ALA A 164 6.11 -5.30 -8.47
CA ALA A 164 6.35 -5.97 -9.75
C ALA A 164 5.21 -5.76 -10.78
N GLY A 165 4.20 -4.95 -10.45
CA GLY A 165 3.07 -4.69 -11.34
C GLY A 165 1.98 -5.77 -11.32
N ASP A 166 1.98 -6.68 -10.33
CA ASP A 166 0.93 -7.68 -10.10
C ASP A 166 0.10 -7.38 -8.83
N PRO A 167 -0.74 -6.32 -8.84
CA PRO A 167 -1.60 -6.00 -7.70
C PRO A 167 -2.68 -7.06 -7.45
N ALA A 168 -3.10 -7.81 -8.48
CA ALA A 168 -4.10 -8.86 -8.32
C ALA A 168 -3.54 -10.05 -7.53
N GLY A 169 -2.31 -10.47 -7.82
CA GLY A 169 -1.60 -11.45 -7.01
C GLY A 169 -1.36 -10.96 -5.59
N ALA A 170 -1.01 -9.68 -5.41
CA ALA A 170 -0.83 -9.09 -4.08
C ALA A 170 -2.11 -9.16 -3.22
N MET A 171 -3.27 -8.80 -3.79
CA MET A 171 -4.56 -8.89 -3.11
C MET A 171 -4.89 -10.33 -2.70
N ARG A 172 -4.71 -11.30 -3.61
CA ARG A 172 -4.98 -12.72 -3.34
C ARG A 172 -4.16 -13.25 -2.15
N VAL A 173 -2.88 -12.91 -2.09
CA VAL A 173 -1.99 -13.30 -0.97
C VAL A 173 -2.50 -12.76 0.37
N LEU A 174 -3.04 -11.53 0.40
CA LEU A 174 -3.57 -10.91 1.61
C LEU A 174 -4.95 -11.45 2.00
N GLU A 175 -5.81 -11.75 1.02
CA GLU A 175 -7.11 -12.40 1.23
C GLU A 175 -6.93 -13.80 1.82
N GLU A 176 -6.02 -14.60 1.25
CA GLU A 176 -5.67 -15.94 1.76
C GLU A 176 -5.07 -15.88 3.17
N ALA A 177 -4.42 -14.76 3.54
CA ALA A 177 -3.89 -14.56 4.87
C ALA A 177 -4.97 -14.25 5.93
N GLY A 178 -6.16 -13.80 5.50
CA GLY A 178 -7.21 -13.29 6.38
C GLY A 178 -6.84 -11.99 7.12
N ASP A 179 -5.71 -11.36 6.76
CA ASP A 179 -5.04 -10.35 7.62
C ASP A 179 -4.46 -9.19 6.79
N GLY A 180 -5.33 -8.58 5.98
CA GLY A 180 -4.91 -7.60 4.99
C GLY A 180 -5.38 -6.16 5.21
N GLY A 181 -6.29 -5.88 6.16
CA GLY A 181 -7.09 -4.64 6.23
C GLY A 181 -6.46 -3.39 5.61
N ALA A 182 -5.51 -2.76 6.30
CA ALA A 182 -4.92 -1.50 5.84
C ALA A 182 -4.12 -1.61 4.51
N LEU A 183 -3.41 -2.71 4.30
CA LEU A 183 -2.62 -2.90 3.08
C LEU A 183 -3.51 -3.25 1.87
N LEU A 184 -4.54 -4.06 2.09
CA LEU A 184 -5.59 -4.37 1.12
C LEU A 184 -6.32 -3.10 0.71
N ASP A 185 -6.71 -2.26 1.67
CA ASP A 185 -7.40 -1.00 1.38
C ASP A 185 -6.53 -0.08 0.51
N THR A 186 -5.24 0.01 0.83
CA THR A 186 -4.26 0.80 0.06
C THR A 186 -4.10 0.26 -1.37
N LEU A 187 -3.91 -1.06 -1.52
CA LEU A 187 -3.76 -1.68 -2.84
C LEU A 187 -5.05 -1.62 -3.66
N ALA A 188 -6.21 -1.76 -3.02
CA ALA A 188 -7.51 -1.63 -3.66
C ALA A 188 -7.75 -0.19 -4.13
N ALA A 189 -7.35 0.81 -3.34
CA ALA A 189 -7.40 2.22 -3.73
C ALA A 189 -6.49 2.51 -4.93
N GLU A 190 -5.25 2.02 -4.92
CA GLU A 190 -4.34 2.17 -6.08
C GLU A 190 -4.89 1.52 -7.35
N ARG A 191 -5.47 0.32 -7.23
CA ARG A 191 -6.09 -0.39 -8.35
C ARG A 191 -7.27 0.40 -8.89
N ARG A 192 -8.16 0.88 -8.01
CA ARG A 192 -9.28 1.76 -8.39
C ARG A 192 -8.79 3.01 -9.12
N ALA A 193 -7.73 3.66 -8.63
CA ALA A 193 -7.15 4.84 -9.27
C ALA A 193 -6.55 4.56 -10.66
N ARG A 194 -5.95 3.39 -10.90
CA ARG A 194 -5.45 3.01 -12.25
C ARG A 194 -6.58 2.68 -13.21
N VAL A 195 -7.53 1.86 -12.78
CA VAL A 195 -8.69 1.47 -13.61
C VAL A 195 -9.55 2.69 -13.93
N GLY A 196 -9.82 3.54 -12.93
CA GLY A 196 -10.57 4.77 -13.09
C GLY A 196 -9.96 5.70 -14.14
N ARG A 197 -8.62 5.87 -14.14
CA ARG A 197 -7.93 6.67 -15.16
C ARG A 197 -8.10 6.11 -16.57
N GLY A 198 -7.93 4.79 -16.76
CA GLY A 198 -8.13 4.15 -18.06
C GLY A 198 -9.55 4.28 -18.59
N LEU A 199 -10.55 4.04 -17.72
CA LEU A 199 -11.96 4.19 -18.06
C LEU A 199 -12.30 5.64 -18.42
N SER A 200 -11.78 6.60 -17.66
CA SER A 200 -12.00 8.03 -17.89
C SER A 200 -11.45 8.47 -19.26
N VAL A 201 -10.25 8.01 -19.63
CA VAL A 201 -9.66 8.28 -20.94
C VAL A 201 -10.48 7.64 -22.06
N ALA A 202 -10.95 6.40 -21.89
CA ALA A 202 -11.78 5.72 -22.89
C ALA A 202 -13.13 6.43 -23.10
N VAL A 203 -13.78 6.85 -22.01
CA VAL A 203 -15.03 7.64 -22.06
C VAL A 203 -14.79 8.98 -22.77
N LEU A 204 -13.70 9.69 -22.43
CA LEU A 204 -13.36 10.95 -23.07
C LEU A 204 -13.11 10.77 -24.59
N ALA A 205 -12.36 9.73 -24.97
CA ALA A 205 -12.09 9.39 -26.36
C ALA A 205 -13.38 9.07 -27.13
N LEU A 206 -14.29 8.29 -26.53
CA LEU A 206 -15.59 7.99 -27.12
C LEU A 206 -16.41 9.27 -27.35
N PHE A 207 -16.44 10.19 -26.38
CA PHE A 207 -17.09 11.49 -26.53
C PHE A 207 -16.49 12.31 -27.67
N LEU A 208 -15.16 12.34 -27.81
CA LEU A 208 -14.49 13.02 -28.92
C LEU A 208 -14.82 12.39 -30.28
N VAL A 209 -14.89 11.06 -30.37
CA VAL A 209 -15.30 10.35 -31.59
C VAL A 209 -16.74 10.69 -31.96
N LEU A 210 -17.66 10.64 -31.00
CA LEU A 210 -19.07 11.00 -31.22
C LEU A 210 -19.23 12.47 -31.66
N LEU A 211 -18.44 13.37 -31.07
CA LEU A 211 -18.40 14.78 -31.45
C LEU A 211 -17.89 14.96 -32.89
N ALA A 212 -16.78 14.30 -33.25
CA ALA A 212 -16.22 14.33 -34.60
C ALA A 212 -17.15 13.69 -35.65
N TRP A 213 -17.81 12.60 -35.29
CA TRP A 213 -18.78 11.93 -36.15
C TRP A 213 -19.99 12.85 -36.44
N ARG A 214 -20.50 13.53 -35.40
CA ARG A 214 -21.57 14.52 -35.52
C ARG A 214 -21.19 15.69 -36.44
N THR A 215 -19.97 16.22 -36.34
CA THR A 215 -19.55 17.35 -37.18
C THR A 215 -19.38 16.95 -38.66
N ARG A 216 -19.06 15.67 -38.91
CA ARG A 216 -18.90 15.12 -40.27
C ARG A 216 -20.23 14.78 -40.96
N PHE A 217 -21.23 14.26 -40.25
CA PHE A 217 -22.52 13.86 -40.83
C PHE A 217 -23.60 14.95 -40.70
N ARG A 218 -23.58 15.91 -41.63
CA ARG A 218 -24.59 16.97 -41.80
C ARG A 218 -25.99 16.48 -42.20
N VAL A 219 -26.15 15.20 -42.54
CA VAL A 219 -27.42 14.62 -43.06
C VAL A 219 -28.49 14.46 -41.96
N LEU A 220 -28.13 14.64 -40.68
CA LEU A 220 -29.05 14.50 -39.54
C LEU A 220 -29.82 15.79 -39.17
N ASP A 221 -29.72 16.88 -39.95
CA ASP A 221 -30.43 18.14 -39.67
C ASP A 221 -31.96 17.96 -39.56
N GLY A 222 -32.54 16.92 -40.18
CA GLY A 222 -33.96 16.56 -40.06
C GLY A 222 -34.37 15.91 -38.73
N LEU A 223 -33.42 15.38 -37.94
CA LEU A 223 -33.69 14.69 -36.66
C LEU A 223 -33.73 15.63 -35.44
N THR A 224 -33.62 16.93 -35.65
CA THR A 224 -33.62 17.97 -34.60
C THR A 224 -34.92 18.07 -33.78
N ARG A 225 -36.04 17.47 -34.23
CA ARG A 225 -37.24 17.28 -33.38
C ARG A 225 -37.08 16.24 -32.28
N ARG A 226 -36.03 15.39 -32.30
CA ARG A 226 -35.69 14.42 -31.24
C ARG A 226 -34.54 14.88 -30.33
N GLY A 227 -34.27 16.18 -30.24
CA GLY A 227 -33.18 16.73 -29.42
C GLY A 227 -33.18 16.32 -27.94
N ALA A 228 -34.37 16.07 -27.36
CA ALA A 228 -34.51 15.59 -25.98
C ALA A 228 -33.92 14.18 -25.78
N SER A 229 -34.05 13.30 -26.78
CA SER A 229 -33.56 11.92 -26.69
C SER A 229 -32.03 11.84 -26.67
N LEU A 230 -31.36 12.76 -27.36
CA LEU A 230 -29.90 12.85 -27.41
C LEU A 230 -29.32 13.49 -26.15
N ALA A 231 -29.95 14.55 -25.62
CA ALA A 231 -29.56 15.13 -24.33
C ALA A 231 -29.71 14.11 -23.19
N ALA A 232 -30.83 13.37 -23.18
CA ALA A 232 -31.05 12.26 -22.28
C ALA A 232 -29.97 11.17 -22.44
N TRP A 233 -29.61 10.79 -23.68
CA TRP A 233 -28.55 9.80 -23.91
C TRP A 233 -27.18 10.25 -23.39
N THR A 234 -26.78 11.50 -23.64
CA THR A 234 -25.50 12.04 -23.18
C THR A 234 -25.39 12.17 -21.66
N LEU A 235 -26.52 12.23 -20.95
CA LEU A 235 -26.56 12.32 -19.48
C LEU A 235 -26.75 10.94 -18.83
N LEU A 236 -27.64 10.11 -19.38
CA LEU A 236 -28.05 8.84 -18.79
C LEU A 236 -27.02 7.73 -19.02
N VAL A 237 -26.32 7.71 -20.15
CA VAL A 237 -25.33 6.64 -20.42
C VAL A 237 -24.10 6.74 -19.51
N PRO A 238 -23.48 7.92 -19.32
CA PRO A 238 -22.38 8.05 -18.35
C PRO A 238 -22.85 7.74 -16.93
N LEU A 239 -24.06 8.14 -16.55
CA LEU A 239 -24.64 7.84 -15.24
C LEU A 239 -24.88 6.34 -15.04
N ALA A 240 -25.40 5.63 -16.05
CA ALA A 240 -25.62 4.19 -16.00
C ALA A 240 -24.31 3.40 -15.96
N ILE A 241 -23.28 3.86 -16.68
CA ILE A 241 -21.93 3.28 -16.62
C ILE A 241 -21.33 3.51 -15.22
N ALA A 242 -21.48 4.72 -14.65
CA ALA A 242 -21.02 5.02 -13.30
C ALA A 242 -21.69 4.13 -12.25
N THR A 243 -23.01 3.99 -12.29
CA THR A 243 -23.77 3.14 -11.35
C THR A 243 -23.39 1.67 -11.44
N ALA A 244 -22.96 1.19 -12.61
CA ALA A 244 -22.63 -0.21 -12.83
C ALA A 244 -21.20 -0.57 -12.40
N TYR A 245 -20.27 0.40 -12.39
CA TYR A 245 -18.85 0.15 -12.18
C TYR A 245 -18.30 0.68 -10.85
N ASP A 246 -18.85 1.77 -10.32
CA ASP A 246 -18.35 2.37 -9.08
C ASP A 246 -19.39 3.26 -8.41
N ALA A 247 -19.96 2.78 -7.29
CA ALA A 247 -20.94 3.52 -6.51
C ALA A 247 -20.36 4.80 -5.87
N GLU A 248 -19.03 4.89 -5.68
CA GLU A 248 -18.39 6.12 -5.18
C GLU A 248 -18.24 7.17 -6.29
N ALA A 249 -18.25 6.76 -7.56
CA ALA A 249 -18.19 7.65 -8.71
C ALA A 249 -19.55 8.32 -9.02
N LEU A 250 -20.65 7.81 -8.47
CA LEU A 250 -22.01 8.33 -8.68
C LEU A 250 -22.12 9.82 -8.36
N ASP A 251 -21.54 10.27 -7.24
CA ASP A 251 -21.55 11.69 -6.87
C ASP A 251 -20.80 12.55 -7.90
N THR A 252 -19.68 12.05 -8.40
CA THR A 252 -18.85 12.76 -9.39
C THR A 252 -19.59 12.88 -10.73
N PHE A 253 -20.25 11.80 -11.16
CA PHE A 253 -21.07 11.80 -12.38
C PHE A 253 -22.36 12.60 -12.22
N ALA A 254 -23.00 12.57 -11.05
CA ALA A 254 -24.15 13.41 -10.74
C ALA A 254 -23.77 14.90 -10.78
N LEU A 255 -22.60 15.26 -10.22
CA LEU A 255 -22.08 16.63 -10.28
C LEU A 255 -21.77 17.05 -11.72
N LEU A 256 -21.10 16.18 -12.50
CA LEU A 256 -20.86 16.40 -13.93
C LEU A 256 -22.15 16.57 -14.71
N ALA A 257 -23.16 15.73 -14.47
CA ALA A 257 -24.45 15.78 -15.14
C ALA A 257 -25.22 17.07 -14.81
N THR A 258 -25.27 17.45 -13.53
CA THR A 258 -25.95 18.68 -13.08
C THR A 258 -25.23 19.94 -13.55
N SER A 259 -23.90 19.94 -13.59
CA SER A 259 -23.11 21.09 -14.06
C SER A 259 -23.07 21.23 -15.58
N SER A 260 -23.25 20.15 -16.34
CA SER A 260 -23.30 20.18 -17.81
C SER A 260 -24.69 20.41 -18.40
N ALA A 261 -25.77 20.08 -17.69
CA ALA A 261 -27.14 20.30 -18.17
C ALA A 261 -27.42 21.76 -18.58
N PRO A 262 -27.01 22.81 -17.81
CA PRO A 262 -27.23 24.20 -18.19
C PRO A 262 -26.50 24.59 -19.47
N VAL A 263 -25.29 24.07 -19.68
CA VAL A 263 -24.45 24.33 -20.86
C VAL A 263 -25.11 23.76 -22.11
N LEU A 264 -25.61 22.52 -22.02
CA LEU A 264 -26.34 21.86 -23.11
C LEU A 264 -27.67 22.56 -23.42
N LEU A 265 -28.42 22.98 -22.41
CA LEU A 265 -29.67 23.73 -22.57
C LEU A 265 -29.41 25.11 -23.19
N GLY A 266 -28.36 25.81 -22.75
CA GLY A 266 -27.93 27.09 -23.30
C GLY A 266 -27.52 26.97 -24.78
N ALA A 267 -26.75 25.94 -25.13
CA ALA A 267 -26.37 25.66 -26.51
C ALA A 267 -27.58 25.35 -27.41
N ALA A 268 -28.55 24.58 -26.90
CA ALA A 268 -29.78 24.27 -27.61
C ALA A 268 -30.68 25.52 -27.78
N ALA A 269 -30.74 26.39 -26.78
CA ALA A 269 -31.44 27.68 -26.88
C ALA A 269 -30.76 28.62 -27.89
N TRP A 270 -29.44 28.75 -27.83
CA TRP A 270 -28.66 29.57 -28.77
C TRP A 270 -28.81 29.09 -30.21
N GLY A 271 -28.77 27.77 -30.45
CA GLY A 271 -28.95 27.18 -31.77
C GLY A 271 -30.29 27.53 -32.43
N ARG A 272 -31.34 27.80 -31.64
CA ARG A 272 -32.66 28.25 -32.14
C ARG A 272 -32.70 29.73 -32.51
N HIS A 273 -31.77 30.55 -32.03
CA HIS A 273 -31.75 32.00 -32.25
C HIS A 273 -30.60 32.48 -33.14
N ALA A 274 -29.62 31.62 -33.41
CA ALA A 274 -28.51 31.92 -34.30
C ALA A 274 -28.99 32.18 -35.74
N ARG A 275 -28.66 33.35 -36.27
CA ARG A 275 -29.12 33.84 -37.58
C ARG A 275 -28.33 33.23 -38.73
N ASN A 276 -27.09 32.84 -38.48
CA ASN A 276 -26.20 32.30 -39.49
C ASN A 276 -25.42 31.07 -38.99
N ARG A 277 -24.68 30.46 -39.92
CA ARG A 277 -23.93 29.23 -39.67
C ARG A 277 -22.76 29.42 -38.70
N ARG A 278 -22.10 30.58 -38.75
CA ARG A 278 -20.96 30.89 -37.85
C ARG A 278 -21.41 30.99 -36.41
N GLU A 279 -22.54 31.65 -36.14
CA GLU A 279 -23.11 31.78 -34.79
C GLU A 279 -23.51 30.44 -34.17
N ARG A 280 -24.02 29.49 -34.97
CA ARG A 280 -24.31 28.12 -34.50
C ARG A 280 -23.04 27.36 -34.13
N TRP A 281 -21.99 27.49 -34.94
CA TRP A 281 -20.69 26.87 -34.68
C TRP A 281 -20.01 27.45 -33.45
N LEU A 282 -20.03 28.77 -33.29
CA LEU A 282 -19.51 29.45 -32.10
C LEU A 282 -20.25 28.97 -30.85
N GLY A 283 -21.59 28.99 -30.83
CA GLY A 283 -22.36 28.53 -29.67
C GLY A 283 -22.09 27.07 -29.29
N ALA A 284 -21.94 26.17 -30.28
CA ALA A 284 -21.58 24.78 -30.03
C ALA A 284 -20.14 24.63 -29.49
N ALA A 285 -19.18 25.37 -30.04
CA ALA A 285 -17.79 25.36 -29.58
C ALA A 285 -17.65 25.88 -28.14
N THR A 286 -18.36 26.97 -27.80
CA THR A 286 -18.35 27.54 -26.44
C THR A 286 -18.97 26.57 -25.44
N ALA A 287 -20.04 25.87 -25.82
CA ALA A 287 -20.67 24.86 -24.97
C ALA A 287 -19.74 23.67 -24.70
N VAL A 288 -19.07 23.15 -25.73
CA VAL A 288 -18.07 22.08 -25.57
C VAL A 288 -16.92 22.55 -24.68
N ALA A 289 -16.40 23.76 -24.90
CA ALA A 289 -15.31 24.32 -24.09
C ALA A 289 -15.71 24.49 -22.61
N ALA A 290 -16.91 25.00 -22.35
CA ALA A 290 -17.43 25.13 -20.99
C ALA A 290 -17.59 23.76 -20.30
N GLN A 291 -18.05 22.76 -21.04
CA GLN A 291 -18.24 21.41 -20.51
C GLN A 291 -16.91 20.70 -20.21
N VAL A 292 -15.90 20.89 -21.06
CA VAL A 292 -14.53 20.42 -20.81
C VAL A 292 -13.93 21.12 -19.59
N ALA A 293 -14.14 22.43 -19.44
CA ALA A 293 -13.65 23.19 -18.28
C ALA A 293 -14.30 22.73 -16.97
N VAL A 294 -15.61 22.50 -16.96
CA VAL A 294 -16.35 21.97 -15.80
C VAL A 294 -15.88 20.56 -15.45
N ALA A 295 -15.73 19.68 -16.45
CA ALA A 295 -15.25 18.32 -16.21
C ALA A 295 -13.83 18.30 -15.65
N TYR A 296 -12.97 19.20 -16.14
CA TYR A 296 -11.63 19.39 -15.62
C TYR A 296 -11.64 19.87 -14.16
N LEU A 297 -12.47 20.87 -13.82
CA LEU A 297 -12.57 21.39 -12.45
C LEU A 297 -13.06 20.32 -11.46
N VAL A 298 -14.07 19.52 -11.84
CA VAL A 298 -14.56 18.41 -11.00
C VAL A 298 -13.48 17.35 -10.77
N LEU A 299 -12.70 17.02 -11.80
CA LEU A 299 -11.58 16.09 -11.69
C LEU A 299 -10.43 16.63 -10.83
N VAL A 300 -10.18 17.95 -10.86
CA VAL A 300 -9.18 18.62 -10.01
C VAL A 300 -9.63 18.67 -8.55
N GLU A 301 -10.87 19.05 -8.27
CA GLU A 301 -11.44 19.13 -6.91
C GLU A 301 -11.41 17.75 -6.21
N ARG A 302 -11.66 16.68 -6.96
CA ARG A 302 -11.62 15.29 -6.45
C ARG A 302 -10.21 14.70 -6.36
N GLY A 303 -9.16 15.48 -6.63
CA GLY A 303 -7.76 15.04 -6.54
C GLY A 303 -7.34 13.99 -7.59
N ALA A 304 -8.17 13.72 -8.58
CA ALA A 304 -8.02 12.59 -9.49
C ALA A 304 -6.94 12.79 -10.58
N ILE A 305 -6.53 14.03 -10.86
CA ILE A 305 -5.62 14.34 -11.99
C ILE A 305 -4.18 14.58 -11.58
N LEU A 306 -3.89 15.00 -10.34
CA LEU A 306 -2.53 15.45 -10.03
C LEU A 306 -1.72 14.52 -9.12
N GLY A 307 -2.31 13.55 -8.42
CA GLY A 307 -1.52 12.68 -7.54
C GLY A 307 -0.63 13.45 -6.54
N VAL A 308 -0.98 14.71 -6.26
CA VAL A 308 -0.35 15.51 -5.21
C VAL A 308 -1.16 15.19 -3.96
N GLY A 309 -0.77 14.10 -3.30
CA GLY A 309 -1.20 13.84 -1.94
C GLY A 309 -0.62 14.93 -1.04
N TRP A 310 -1.49 15.60 -0.29
CA TRP A 310 -1.13 16.23 0.97
C TRP A 310 -1.30 15.21 2.09
#